data_AF-A0A643CYQ2-F1
#
_entry.id   AF-A0A643CYQ2-F1
#
_cell.length_a   1.000
_cell.length_b   1.000
_cell.length_c   1.000
_cell.angle_alpha   90.00
_cell.angle_beta   90.00
_cell.angle_gamma   90.00
#
_symmetry.space_group_name_H-M   'P 1'
#
loop_
_entity.id
_entity.type
_entity.pdbx_description
1 polymer ?
#
loop_
_entity_poly.entity_id
_entity_poly.type
_entity_poly.pdbx_seq_one_letter_code
_entity_poly.pdbx_strand_id
1 'polypeptide(L)'
;YPYIYLFAKTAFKSEAKEAYEVAKIMKCSEFRIFTRVALLSARPAIFSGALLVLMETLSDYGASAYLGVDTFSAGIFKLWYDLNDSYSSSVLSGILMLFVFLIMYVDYYYKNKHHYSFNQNLTLFIKKRKLNPIKQILSCIYCFMIAFVGFILPFIWLVYWGLKDHKLFESQ
;
A
#
# COMPACT_ATOMS: atom_id res chain seq x y z
N TYR A 1 -4.56 2.78 -1.17
CA TYR A 1 -5.87 2.27 -0.69
C TYR A 1 -5.89 0.79 -0.30
N PRO A 2 -5.48 -0.19 -1.13
CA PRO A 2 -5.69 -1.62 -0.81
C PRO A 2 -4.91 -2.09 0.42
N TYR A 3 -3.71 -1.55 0.66
CA TYR A 3 -2.88 -1.94 1.80
C TYR A 3 -3.54 -1.61 3.14
N ILE A 4 -3.93 -0.35 3.38
CA ILE A 4 -4.62 0.05 4.63
C ILE A 4 -5.82 -0.85 4.93
N TYR A 5 -6.64 -1.14 3.90
CA TYR A 5 -7.80 -2.02 4.05
C TYR A 5 -7.40 -3.45 4.43
N LEU A 6 -6.40 -4.04 3.77
CA LEU A 6 -5.94 -5.39 4.07
C LEU A 6 -5.39 -5.50 5.49
N PHE A 7 -4.53 -4.56 5.90
CA PHE A 7 -3.95 -4.52 7.25
C PHE A 7 -5.02 -4.31 8.33
N ALA A 8 -5.98 -3.41 8.11
CA ALA A 8 -7.10 -3.20 9.02
C ALA A 8 -7.99 -4.46 9.13
N LYS A 9 -8.32 -5.07 7.98
CA LYS A 9 -9.15 -6.29 7.92
C LYS A 9 -8.50 -7.47 8.63
N THR A 10 -7.19 -7.65 8.48
CA THR A 10 -6.46 -8.70 9.19
C THR A 10 -6.48 -8.46 10.70
N ALA A 11 -6.24 -7.23 11.15
CA ALA A 11 -6.22 -6.89 12.57
C ALA A 11 -7.58 -7.09 13.24
N PHE A 12 -8.67 -6.66 12.59
CA PHE A 12 -10.03 -6.93 13.09
C PHE A 12 -10.40 -8.41 13.11
N LYS A 13 -9.73 -9.25 12.32
CA LYS A 13 -10.08 -10.67 12.21
C LYS A 13 -9.36 -11.56 13.20
N SER A 14 -8.09 -11.28 13.50
CA SER A 14 -7.29 -12.05 14.44
C SER A 14 -7.42 -11.51 15.86
N GLU A 15 -7.07 -10.25 16.09
CA GLU A 15 -6.92 -9.70 17.45
C GLU A 15 -8.25 -9.30 18.08
N ALA A 16 -9.14 -8.68 17.29
CA ALA A 16 -10.42 -8.24 17.84
C ALA A 16 -11.32 -9.41 18.26
N LYS A 17 -11.13 -10.62 17.71
CA LYS A 17 -11.95 -11.79 18.04
C LYS A 17 -11.66 -12.33 19.45
N GLU A 18 -10.39 -12.53 19.79
CA GLU A 18 -9.98 -13.00 21.11
C GLU A 18 -10.37 -12.00 22.20
N ALA A 19 -10.10 -10.71 21.95
CA ALA A 19 -10.41 -9.65 22.90
C ALA A 19 -11.94 -9.43 23.04
N TYR A 20 -12.71 -9.69 21.98
CA TYR A 20 -14.18 -9.66 22.01
C TYR A 20 -14.76 -10.80 22.85
N GLU A 21 -14.23 -12.03 22.72
CA GLU A 21 -14.67 -13.19 23.52
C GLU A 21 -14.45 -12.94 25.02
N VAL A 22 -13.29 -12.38 25.41
CA VAL A 22 -12.99 -12.01 26.80
C VAL A 22 -13.92 -10.89 27.30
N ALA A 23 -14.14 -9.85 26.51
CA ALA A 23 -14.99 -8.72 26.90
C ALA A 23 -16.47 -9.12 27.05
N LYS A 24 -16.92 -10.13 26.30
CA LYS A 24 -18.25 -10.71 26.42
C LYS A 24 -18.43 -11.50 27.72
N ILE A 25 -17.40 -12.24 28.16
CA ILE A 25 -17.38 -12.89 29.48
C ILE A 25 -17.50 -11.84 30.61
N MET A 26 -16.89 -10.67 30.42
CA MET A 26 -16.97 -9.55 31.36
C MET A 26 -18.28 -8.72 31.27
N LYS A 27 -19.29 -9.17 30.52
CA LYS A 27 -20.59 -8.48 30.34
C LYS A 27 -20.47 -7.01 29.89
N CYS A 28 -19.46 -6.68 29.10
CA CYS A 28 -19.35 -5.33 28.52
C CYS A 28 -20.40 -5.10 27.42
N SER A 29 -20.82 -3.85 27.23
CA SER A 29 -21.73 -3.48 26.14
C SER A 29 -21.01 -3.53 24.79
N GLU A 30 -21.68 -4.06 23.77
CA GLU A 30 -21.15 -4.25 22.40
C GLU A 30 -20.47 -2.98 21.83
N PHE A 31 -21.06 -1.80 22.07
CA PHE A 31 -20.51 -0.53 21.60
C PHE A 31 -19.20 -0.15 22.31
N ARG A 32 -19.07 -0.46 23.60
CA ARG A 32 -17.83 -0.25 24.37
C ARG A 32 -16.74 -1.22 23.92
N ILE A 33 -17.10 -2.46 23.59
CA ILE A 33 -16.18 -3.47 23.07
C ILE A 33 -15.65 -3.02 21.70
N PHE A 34 -16.52 -2.58 20.79
CA PHE A 34 -16.11 -2.10 19.47
C PHE A 34 -15.14 -0.90 19.55
N THR A 35 -15.50 0.13 20.32
CA THR A 35 -14.74 1.40 20.36
C THR A 35 -13.44 1.32 21.16
N ARG A 36 -13.41 0.59 22.29
CA ARG A 36 -12.21 0.51 23.14
C ARG A 36 -11.33 -0.68 22.87
N VAL A 37 -11.90 -1.80 22.42
CA VAL A 37 -11.15 -3.04 22.25
C VAL A 37 -10.81 -3.25 20.79
N ALA A 38 -11.82 -3.35 19.91
CA ALA A 38 -11.58 -3.62 18.50
C ALA A 38 -10.88 -2.46 17.78
N LEU A 39 -11.32 -1.22 17.98
CA LEU A 39 -10.72 -0.05 17.32
C LEU A 39 -9.30 0.25 17.83
N LEU A 40 -9.05 0.08 19.13
CA LEU A 40 -7.74 0.35 19.73
C LEU A 40 -6.71 -0.69 19.28
N SER A 41 -7.08 -1.97 19.20
CA SER A 41 -6.22 -3.04 18.67
C SER A 41 -5.93 -2.88 17.17
N ALA A 42 -6.88 -2.36 16.38
CA ALA A 42 -6.67 -2.15 14.95
C ALA A 42 -5.81 -0.90 14.60
N ARG A 43 -5.69 0.08 15.50
CA ARG A 43 -4.90 1.31 15.29
C ARG A 43 -3.46 1.10 14.81
N PRO A 44 -2.63 0.26 15.45
CA PRO A 44 -1.25 0.02 14.99
C PRO A 44 -1.21 -0.57 13.58
N ALA A 45 -2.09 -1.52 13.26
CA ALA A 45 -2.15 -2.11 11.92
C ALA A 45 -2.58 -1.10 10.84
N ILE A 46 -3.53 -0.21 11.15
CA ILE A 46 -3.94 0.88 10.26
C ILE A 46 -2.76 1.83 10.03
N PHE A 47 -1.99 2.15 11.06
CA PHE A 47 -0.83 3.04 10.96
C PHE A 47 0.26 2.43 10.07
N SER A 48 0.62 1.15 10.25
CA SER A 48 1.58 0.48 9.37
C SER A 48 1.08 0.38 7.92
N GLY A 49 -0.22 0.13 7.72
CA GLY A 49 -0.82 0.16 6.39
C GLY A 49 -0.78 1.55 5.74
N ALA A 50 -0.97 2.61 6.53
CA ALA A 50 -0.88 3.99 6.07
C ALA A 50 0.56 4.38 5.73
N LEU A 51 1.53 3.92 6.51
CA LEU A 51 2.95 4.10 6.23
C LEU A 51 3.39 3.43 4.93
N LEU A 52 2.92 2.22 4.68
CA LEU A 52 3.23 1.53 3.42
C LEU A 52 2.65 2.28 2.22
N VAL A 53 1.41 2.79 2.33
CA VAL A 53 0.83 3.67 1.30
C VAL A 53 1.64 4.95 1.12
N LEU A 54 2.09 5.57 2.22
CA LEU A 54 2.90 6.77 2.18
C LEU A 54 4.22 6.52 1.44
N MET A 55 4.91 5.40 1.70
CA MET A 55 6.14 5.03 1.00
C MET A 55 5.90 4.79 -0.50
N GLU A 56 4.81 4.10 -0.84
CA GLU A 56 4.42 3.90 -2.24
C GLU A 56 4.21 5.25 -2.95
N THR A 57 3.48 6.17 -2.32
CA THR A 57 3.20 7.49 -2.90
C THR A 57 4.43 8.38 -3.00
N LEU A 58 5.37 8.28 -2.05
CA LEU A 58 6.63 9.03 -2.10
C LEU A 58 7.55 8.52 -3.21
N SER A 59 7.51 7.20 -3.47
CA SER A 59 8.26 6.56 -4.54
C SER A 59 7.66 6.82 -5.93
N ASP A 60 6.41 7.27 -6.02
CA ASP A 60 5.74 7.54 -7.30
C ASP A 60 6.04 8.97 -7.80
N TYR A 61 7.25 9.16 -8.33
CA TYR A 61 7.62 10.39 -9.02
C TYR A 61 6.85 10.56 -10.34
N GLY A 62 6.69 9.49 -11.11
CA GLY A 62 6.20 9.53 -12.50
C GLY A 62 4.80 10.10 -12.65
N ALA A 63 3.86 9.70 -11.79
CA ALA A 63 2.50 10.23 -11.84
C ALA A 63 2.45 11.73 -11.46
N SER A 64 3.21 12.14 -10.44
CA SER A 64 3.24 13.53 -9.99
C SER A 64 3.87 14.48 -11.01
N ALA A 65 4.94 14.02 -11.69
CA ALA A 65 5.60 14.76 -12.75
C ALA A 65 4.70 14.89 -13.99
N TYR A 66 4.02 13.82 -14.39
CA TYR A 66 3.11 13.84 -15.54
C TYR A 66 1.91 14.77 -15.32
N LEU A 67 1.37 14.82 -14.10
CA LEU A 67 0.24 15.67 -13.74
C LEU A 67 0.64 17.12 -13.42
N GLY A 68 1.94 17.45 -13.45
CA GLY A 68 2.44 18.80 -13.15
C GLY A 68 2.19 19.23 -11.70
N VAL A 69 2.14 18.27 -10.77
CA VAL A 69 1.92 18.56 -9.36
C VAL A 69 3.27 18.76 -8.68
N ASP A 70 3.45 19.92 -8.05
CA ASP A 70 4.67 20.23 -7.29
C ASP A 70 4.73 19.39 -6.01
N THR A 71 5.42 18.25 -6.09
CA THR A 71 5.74 17.39 -4.95
C THR A 71 7.21 17.55 -4.55
N PHE A 72 7.56 17.12 -3.33
CA PHE A 72 8.95 17.16 -2.87
C PHE A 72 9.87 16.38 -3.82
N SER A 73 9.47 15.17 -4.23
CA SER A 73 10.20 14.35 -5.20
C SER A 73 10.34 15.06 -6.56
N ALA A 74 9.27 15.69 -7.06
CA ALA A 74 9.34 16.48 -8.30
C ALA A 74 10.33 17.66 -8.18
N GLY A 75 10.36 18.34 -7.04
CA GLY A 75 11.32 19.40 -6.74
C GLY A 75 12.78 18.93 -6.81
N ILE A 76 13.10 17.75 -6.27
CA ILE A 76 14.46 17.17 -6.34
C ILE A 76 14.90 17.00 -7.80
N PHE A 77 14.04 16.39 -8.62
CA PHE A 77 14.33 16.15 -10.04
C PHE A 77 14.43 17.44 -10.83
N LYS A 78 13.58 18.43 -10.51
CA LYS A 78 13.62 19.77 -11.11
C LYS A 78 14.95 20.47 -10.84
N LEU A 79 15.45 20.44 -9.60
CA LEU A 79 16.75 21.03 -9.27
C LEU A 79 17.90 20.35 -10.03
N TRP A 80 17.79 19.05 -10.28
CA TRP A 80 18.84 18.30 -10.96
C TRP A 80 18.82 18.51 -12.48
N TYR A 81 17.64 18.37 -13.12
CA TYR A 81 17.51 18.45 -14.57
C TYR A 81 17.29 19.86 -15.11
N ASP A 82 16.44 20.67 -14.48
CA ASP A 82 16.12 22.02 -14.99
C ASP A 82 17.16 23.05 -14.57
N LEU A 83 17.64 22.96 -13.32
CA LEU A 83 18.57 23.93 -12.73
C LEU A 83 20.04 23.48 -12.78
N ASN A 84 20.33 22.24 -13.21
CA ASN A 84 21.68 21.64 -13.25
C ASN A 84 22.42 21.70 -11.89
N ASP A 85 21.70 21.83 -10.78
CA ASP A 85 22.28 21.90 -9.43
C ASP A 85 22.24 20.53 -8.75
N SER A 86 23.20 19.68 -9.15
CA SER A 86 23.34 18.33 -8.59
C SER A 86 23.70 18.32 -7.09
N TYR A 87 24.36 19.38 -6.61
CA TYR A 87 24.73 19.49 -5.20
C TYR A 87 23.49 19.65 -4.32
N SER A 88 22.65 20.63 -4.63
CA SER A 88 21.42 20.89 -3.87
C SER A 88 20.43 19.72 -3.96
N SER A 89 20.29 19.08 -5.13
CA SER A 89 19.46 17.87 -5.29
C SER A 89 19.93 16.70 -4.44
N SER A 90 21.25 16.52 -4.29
CA SER A 90 21.81 15.45 -3.46
C SER A 90 21.53 15.67 -1.97
N VAL A 91 21.63 16.92 -1.51
CA VAL A 91 21.30 17.30 -0.13
C VAL A 91 19.82 17.07 0.16
N LEU A 92 18.93 17.52 -0.75
CA LEU A 92 17.49 17.35 -0.60
C LEU A 92 17.08 15.86 -0.60
N SER A 93 17.72 15.06 -1.45
CA SER A 93 17.53 13.60 -1.48
C SER A 93 17.98 12.95 -0.16
N GLY A 94 19.11 13.39 0.39
CA GLY A 94 19.60 12.93 1.70
C GLY A 94 18.62 13.23 2.83
N ILE A 95 18.02 14.43 2.83
CA ILE A 95 17.00 14.83 3.80
C ILE A 95 15.75 13.95 3.69
N LEU A 96 15.26 13.69 2.47
CA LEU A 96 14.12 12.80 2.24
C LEU A 96 14.41 11.37 2.72
N MET A 97 15.60 10.85 2.39
CA MET A 97 16.04 9.53 2.83
C MET A 97 16.04 9.42 4.36
N LEU A 98 16.60 10.43 5.04
CA LEU A 98 16.62 10.49 6.51
C LEU A 98 15.21 10.55 7.09
N PHE A 99 14.31 11.34 6.50
CA PHE A 99 12.91 11.41 6.91
C PHE A 99 12.18 10.07 6.78
N VAL A 100 12.38 9.38 5.65
CA VAL A 100 11.85 8.03 5.41
C VAL A 100 12.37 7.03 6.44
N PHE A 101 13.68 7.06 6.73
CA PHE A 101 14.28 6.20 7.76
C PHE A 101 13.74 6.50 9.15
N LEU A 102 13.54 7.76 9.53
CA LEU A 102 12.95 8.13 10.81
C LEU A 102 11.53 7.57 10.95
N ILE A 103 10.71 7.72 9.91
CA ILE A 103 9.35 7.16 9.88
C ILE A 103 9.38 5.64 10.04
N MET A 104 10.26 4.97 9.29
CA MET A 104 10.39 3.51 9.34
C MET A 104 10.90 3.03 10.71
N TYR A 105 11.83 3.77 11.31
CA TYR A 105 12.34 3.48 12.66
C TYR A 105 11.25 3.64 13.72
N VAL A 106 10.40 4.66 13.61
CA VAL A 106 9.25 4.85 14.49
C VAL A 106 8.28 3.66 14.38
N ASP A 107 7.92 3.23 13.16
CA ASP A 107 7.07 2.03 12.95
C ASP A 107 7.70 0.78 13.57
N TYR A 108 9.00 0.58 13.34
CA TYR A 108 9.75 -0.53 13.89
C TYR A 108 9.76 -0.53 15.43
N TYR A 109 10.00 0.63 16.05
CA TYR A 109 10.01 0.77 17.50
C TYR A 109 8.64 0.47 18.11
N TYR A 110 7.55 0.97 17.52
CA TYR A 110 6.19 0.69 17.99
C TYR A 110 5.78 -0.78 17.79
N LYS A 111 6.25 -1.43 16.72
CA LYS A 111 6.09 -2.87 16.52
C LYS A 111 6.81 -3.72 17.57
N ASN A 112 8.00 -3.31 17.99
CA ASN A 112 8.82 -4.12 18.90
C ASN A 112 8.35 -4.03 20.36
N LYS A 113 7.67 -2.93 20.73
CA LYS A 113 7.20 -2.68 22.11
C LYS A 113 5.88 -3.38 22.44
N HIS A 114 5.10 -3.69 21.42
CA HIS A 114 3.91 -4.50 21.55
C HIS A 114 4.15 -5.78 20.77
N HIS A 115 4.44 -6.88 21.48
CA HIS A 115 4.31 -8.24 20.95
C HIS A 115 2.84 -8.49 20.60
N TYR A 116 2.34 -7.80 19.57
CA TYR A 116 1.21 -8.25 18.81
C TYR A 116 1.71 -9.54 18.16
N SER A 117 1.43 -10.66 18.83
CA SER A 117 1.57 -11.96 18.22
C SER A 117 0.69 -11.93 16.99
N PHE A 118 1.29 -11.57 15.86
CA PHE A 118 0.90 -12.07 14.56
C PHE A 118 1.09 -13.57 14.67
N ASN A 119 0.12 -14.23 15.31
CA ASN A 119 0.02 -15.67 15.35
C ASN A 119 -0.34 -16.08 13.92
N GLN A 120 0.68 -16.10 13.08
CA GLN A 120 0.69 -16.74 11.78
C GLN A 120 0.30 -18.23 11.90
N ASN A 121 0.38 -18.76 13.14
CA ASN A 121 0.01 -20.11 13.56
C ASN A 121 -1.43 -20.28 14.08
N LEU A 122 -2.30 -19.28 14.00
CA LEU A 122 -3.73 -19.56 14.03
C LEU A 122 -4.19 -19.81 12.60
N THR A 123 -4.11 -21.08 12.22
CA THR A 123 -4.95 -21.68 11.17
C THR A 123 -6.42 -21.53 11.58
N LEU A 124 -6.93 -20.29 11.61
CA LEU A 124 -8.35 -20.05 11.49
C LEU A 124 -8.68 -20.48 10.07
N PHE A 125 -9.04 -21.75 9.93
CA PHE A 125 -9.61 -22.33 8.73
C PHE A 125 -10.71 -21.40 8.26
N ILE A 126 -10.36 -20.50 7.34
CA ILE A 126 -11.32 -19.91 6.43
C ILE A 126 -11.85 -21.12 5.71
N LYS A 127 -12.98 -21.66 6.16
CA LYS A 127 -13.67 -22.71 5.42
C LYS A 127 -14.10 -22.04 4.12
N LYS A 128 -13.24 -22.14 3.11
CA LYS A 128 -13.45 -21.58 1.78
C LYS A 128 -14.81 -22.11 1.35
N ARG A 129 -15.78 -21.21 1.21
CA ARG A 129 -17.09 -21.57 0.67
C ARG A 129 -16.81 -22.10 -0.74
N LYS A 130 -17.03 -23.40 -0.95
CA LYS A 130 -16.93 -24.01 -2.28
C LYS A 130 -17.94 -23.29 -3.16
N LEU A 131 -17.44 -22.42 -4.03
CA LEU A 131 -18.23 -21.76 -5.06
C LEU A 131 -18.53 -22.80 -6.14
N ASN A 132 -19.71 -22.71 -6.73
CA ASN A 132 -20.08 -23.55 -7.88
C ASN A 132 -19.02 -23.37 -8.99
N PRO A 133 -18.59 -24.42 -9.69
CA PRO A 133 -17.49 -24.35 -10.67
C PRO A 133 -17.74 -23.28 -11.75
N ILE A 134 -18.99 -23.05 -12.12
CA ILE A 134 -19.42 -22.00 -13.06
C ILE A 134 -19.17 -20.59 -12.50
N LYS A 135 -19.45 -20.35 -11.21
CA LYS A 135 -19.19 -19.05 -10.56
C LYS A 135 -17.69 -18.80 -10.39
N GLN A 136 -16.90 -19.86 -10.19
CA GLN A 136 -15.45 -19.76 -10.11
C GLN A 136 -14.83 -19.39 -11.47
N ILE A 137 -15.31 -19.99 -12.57
CA ILE A 137 -14.89 -19.63 -13.93
C ILE A 137 -15.29 -18.20 -14.27
N LEU A 138 -16.51 -17.77 -13.93
CA LEU A 138 -16.97 -16.39 -14.18
C LEU A 138 -16.15 -15.36 -13.39
N SER A 139 -15.86 -15.60 -12.11
CA SER A 139 -14.99 -14.70 -11.33
C SER A 139 -13.56 -14.67 -11.88
N CYS A 140 -13.05 -15.81 -12.37
CA CYS A 140 -11.73 -15.88 -12.99
C CYS A 140 -11.69 -15.09 -14.29
N ILE A 141 -12.65 -15.31 -15.20
CA ILE A 141 -12.79 -14.56 -16.46
C ILE A 141 -12.96 -13.07 -16.19
N TYR A 142 -13.76 -12.67 -15.20
CA TYR A 142 -13.97 -11.26 -14.87
C TYR A 142 -12.69 -10.59 -14.35
N CYS A 143 -11.97 -11.24 -13.43
CA CYS A 143 -10.66 -10.75 -12.97
C CYS A 143 -9.65 -10.71 -14.11
N PHE A 144 -9.64 -11.71 -14.98
CA PHE A 144 -8.75 -11.77 -16.13
C PHE A 144 -9.07 -10.65 -17.12
N MET A 145 -10.35 -10.40 -17.40
CA MET A 145 -10.80 -9.38 -18.33
C MET A 145 -10.46 -7.96 -17.82
N ILE A 146 -10.61 -7.70 -16.52
CA ILE A 146 -10.17 -6.45 -15.90
C ILE A 146 -8.66 -6.28 -16.00
N ALA A 147 -7.88 -7.33 -15.71
CA ALA A 147 -6.42 -7.29 -15.83
C ALA A 147 -5.99 -7.10 -17.30
N PHE A 148 -6.67 -7.78 -18.23
CA PHE A 148 -6.43 -7.68 -19.66
C PHE A 148 -6.70 -6.25 -20.14
N VAL A 149 -7.86 -5.66 -19.82
CA VAL A 149 -8.19 -4.28 -20.20
C VAL A 149 -7.24 -3.27 -19.54
N GLY A 150 -6.91 -3.45 -18.26
CA GLY A 150 -5.99 -2.57 -17.54
C GLY A 150 -4.54 -2.61 -18.05
N PHE A 151 -4.11 -3.71 -18.67
CA PHE A 151 -2.75 -3.87 -19.18
C PHE A 151 -2.64 -3.68 -20.70
N ILE A 152 -3.58 -4.20 -21.48
CA ILE A 152 -3.46 -4.25 -22.94
C ILE A 152 -3.77 -2.94 -23.61
N LEU A 153 -4.69 -2.15 -23.06
CA LEU A 153 -4.94 -0.80 -23.58
C LEU A 153 -3.68 0.09 -23.48
N PRO A 154 -3.01 0.21 -22.32
CA PRO A 154 -1.75 0.94 -22.24
C PRO A 154 -0.60 0.25 -22.99
N PHE A 155 -0.55 -1.08 -23.05
CA PHE A 155 0.48 -1.81 -23.78
C PHE A 155 0.40 -1.61 -25.29
N ILE A 156 -0.81 -1.70 -25.88
CA ILE A 156 -1.03 -1.42 -27.31
C ILE A 156 -0.71 0.04 -27.61
N TRP A 157 -1.08 0.96 -26.72
CA TRP A 157 -0.75 2.38 -26.87
C TRP A 157 0.76 2.62 -26.90
N LEU A 158 1.50 1.99 -25.98
CA LEU A 158 2.96 2.03 -25.94
C LEU A 158 3.61 1.40 -27.17
N VAL A 159 3.12 0.25 -27.64
CA VAL A 159 3.64 -0.41 -28.85
C VAL A 159 3.35 0.43 -30.10
N TYR A 160 2.16 1.03 -30.20
CA TYR A 160 1.80 1.91 -31.30
C TYR A 160 2.71 3.14 -31.37
N TRP A 161 2.97 3.79 -30.22
CA TRP A 161 3.89 4.92 -30.16
C TRP A 161 5.35 4.51 -30.37
N GLY A 162 5.78 3.38 -29.80
CA GLY A 162 7.14 2.85 -29.96
C GLY A 162 7.47 2.44 -31.40
N LEU A 163 6.50 1.91 -32.15
CA LEU A 163 6.67 1.61 -33.58
C LEU A 163 6.58 2.85 -34.47
N LYS A 164 5.86 3.89 -34.02
CA LYS A 164 5.74 5.17 -34.74
C LYS A 164 6.97 6.05 -34.56
N ASP A 165 7.72 5.87 -33.47
CA ASP A 165 8.95 6.60 -33.19
C ASP A 165 10.17 5.98 -33.90
N HIS A 166 10.10 5.92 -35.23
CA HIS A 166 11.20 5.51 -36.12
C HIS A 166 12.42 6.46 -36.09
N LYS A 167 12.44 7.46 -35.20
CA LYS A 167 13.51 8.48 -35.07
C LYS A 167 14.58 8.15 -34.02
N LEU A 168 14.37 7.15 -33.16
CA LEU A 168 15.35 6.74 -32.15
C LEU A 168 16.52 5.89 -32.70
N PHE A 169 16.44 5.44 -33.95
CA PHE A 169 17.47 4.60 -34.59
C PHE A 169 18.38 5.37 -35.58
N GLU A 170 18.20 6.68 -35.79
CA GLU A 170 18.93 7.44 -36.82
C GLU A 170 19.84 8.59 -36.33
N SER A 171 19.93 8.93 -35.03
CA SER A 171 20.95 9.91 -34.58
C SER A 171 22.24 9.21 -34.12
N GLN A 172 23.08 8.88 -35.10
CA GLN A 172 24.54 8.97 -34.93
C GLN A 172 24.97 10.44 -34.91
#